data_AF-Q8MS70-F1
#
_entry.id   AF-Q8MS70-F1
#
_cell.length_a   1.000
_cell.length_b   1.000
_cell.length_c   1.000
_cell.angle_alpha   90.00
_cell.angle_beta   90.00
_cell.angle_gamma   90.00
#
_symmetry.space_group_name_H-M   'P 1'
#
loop_
_entity.id
_entity.type
_entity.pdbx_description
1 polymer ?
#
loop_
_entity_poly.entity_id
_entity_poly.type
_entity_poly.pdbx_seq_one_letter_code
_entity_poly.pdbx_strand_id
1 'polypeptide(L)'
;MAYLHTSELLYVCGGTVITEKLVLTAAHCTRASEQLVARIGEFIGTDDANDTMLSEYQVSQTFIHSLYNTTTSANDIAILGLATDIVFSKTIRPICIVWWTIWRKYIDNIQVLSGAQWGLPNDRNESDAFRITDIRRQPANMCSTLNGTAILSSQFCAGDSDSKLCNVDFSSPLGAIITFKNIQRYVLIGIATTNQKCKRASVYTDVLSHTDFILSVWRQYRNGEKSPKTWDLQNNFDVENTTLKANSEEEHYFV
;
A
#
# COMPACT_ATOMS: atom_id res chain seq x y z
N MET A 1 -3.50 6.05 -6.40
CA MET A 1 -4.17 5.05 -5.53
C MET A 1 -5.00 4.14 -6.42
N ALA A 2 -5.40 2.98 -5.89
CA ALA A 2 -6.32 2.06 -6.51
C ALA A 2 -7.53 1.86 -5.59
N TYR A 3 -8.73 1.84 -6.17
CA TYR A 3 -9.97 1.44 -5.51
C TYR A 3 -10.25 -0.01 -5.90
N LEU A 4 -10.27 -0.92 -4.92
CA LEU A 4 -10.48 -2.35 -5.16
C LEU A 4 -11.95 -2.69 -4.92
N HIS A 5 -12.56 -3.34 -5.90
CA HIS A 5 -13.94 -3.79 -5.82
C HIS A 5 -14.12 -5.18 -6.44
N THR A 6 -15.23 -5.83 -6.10
CA THR A 6 -15.64 -7.09 -6.74
C THR A 6 -16.28 -6.83 -8.11
N SER A 7 -16.52 -7.89 -8.88
CA SER A 7 -17.29 -7.83 -10.12
C SER A 7 -18.72 -7.30 -9.95
N GLU A 8 -19.27 -7.35 -8.73
CA GLU A 8 -20.59 -6.80 -8.38
C GLU A 8 -20.51 -5.32 -7.96
N LEU A 9 -19.36 -4.66 -8.21
CA LEU A 9 -19.08 -3.27 -7.83
C LEU A 9 -19.12 -3.01 -6.32
N LEU A 10 -19.00 -4.06 -5.51
CA LEU A 10 -18.89 -3.93 -4.07
C LEU A 10 -17.46 -3.52 -3.70
N TYR A 11 -17.34 -2.42 -2.97
CA TYR A 11 -16.09 -1.98 -2.40
C TYR A 11 -15.45 -3.04 -1.51
N VAL A 12 -14.15 -3.27 -1.69
CA VAL A 12 -13.36 -4.19 -0.86
C VAL A 12 -12.37 -3.39 0.00
N CYS A 13 -11.41 -2.72 -0.64
CA CYS A 13 -10.31 -2.03 0.01
C CYS A 13 -9.67 -0.98 -0.90
N GLY A 14 -8.76 -0.18 -0.34
CA GLY A 14 -7.79 0.59 -1.09
C GLY A 14 -6.58 -0.23 -1.55
N GLY A 15 -5.84 0.34 -2.48
CA GLY A 15 -4.56 -0.18 -2.95
C GLY A 15 -3.64 0.94 -3.43
N THR A 16 -2.39 0.58 -3.65
CA THR A 16 -1.32 1.51 -4.02
C THR A 16 -0.60 1.01 -5.25
N VAL A 17 -0.62 1.80 -6.33
CA VAL A 17 0.13 1.51 -7.54
C VAL A 17 1.62 1.64 -7.24
N ILE A 18 2.38 0.58 -7.50
CA ILE A 18 3.84 0.54 -7.25
C ILE A 18 4.65 0.34 -8.53
N THR A 19 4.04 -0.21 -9.60
CA THR A 19 4.57 -0.28 -10.97
C THR A 19 3.42 -0.24 -11.98
N GLU A 20 3.70 -0.35 -13.29
CA GLU A 20 2.67 -0.42 -14.32
C GLU A 20 1.79 -1.68 -14.23
N LYS A 21 2.24 -2.75 -13.55
CA LYS A 21 1.47 -4.00 -13.38
C LYS A 21 1.10 -4.34 -11.96
N LEU A 22 1.67 -3.68 -10.97
CA LEU A 22 1.58 -4.12 -9.58
C LEU A 22 0.88 -3.08 -8.70
N VAL A 23 -0.09 -3.57 -7.94
CA VAL A 23 -0.80 -2.83 -6.89
C VAL A 23 -0.54 -3.49 -5.54
N LEU A 24 -0.01 -2.74 -4.59
CA LEU A 24 0.20 -3.17 -3.22
C LEU A 24 -1.07 -2.91 -2.38
N THR A 25 -1.47 -3.86 -1.56
CA THR A 25 -2.63 -3.77 -0.65
C THR A 25 -2.38 -4.63 0.60
N ALA A 26 -3.33 -4.70 1.54
CA ALA A 26 -3.23 -5.64 2.65
C ALA A 26 -3.71 -7.04 2.26
N ALA A 27 -3.18 -8.06 2.91
CA ALA A 27 -3.53 -9.45 2.63
C ALA A 27 -5.00 -9.76 2.97
N HIS A 28 -5.55 -9.15 4.02
CA HIS A 28 -6.95 -9.34 4.39
C HIS A 28 -7.95 -8.86 3.33
N CYS A 29 -7.52 -8.01 2.40
CA CYS A 29 -8.33 -7.54 1.27
C CYS A 29 -8.42 -8.56 0.13
N THR A 30 -7.68 -9.67 0.22
CA THR A 30 -7.58 -10.65 -0.85
C THR A 30 -8.28 -11.94 -0.42
N ARG A 31 -9.55 -12.09 -0.78
CA ARG A 31 -10.31 -13.31 -0.54
C ARG A 31 -10.22 -14.23 -1.74
N ALA A 32 -9.95 -15.51 -1.50
CA ALA A 32 -9.67 -16.49 -2.54
C ALA A 32 -10.82 -16.71 -3.54
N SER A 33 -12.07 -16.36 -3.20
CA SER A 33 -13.25 -16.52 -4.04
C SER A 33 -13.67 -15.27 -4.81
N GLU A 34 -13.02 -14.12 -4.59
CA GLU A 34 -13.44 -12.84 -5.14
C GLU A 34 -12.56 -12.46 -6.34
N GLN A 35 -13.20 -12.27 -7.50
CA GLN A 35 -12.54 -11.65 -8.65
C GLN A 35 -12.42 -10.15 -8.37
N LEU A 36 -11.21 -9.70 -8.07
CA LEU A 36 -10.93 -8.29 -7.79
C LEU A 36 -10.68 -7.50 -9.06
N VAL A 37 -11.16 -6.26 -9.05
CA VAL A 37 -10.91 -5.24 -10.06
C VAL A 37 -10.27 -4.04 -9.38
N ALA A 38 -9.18 -3.54 -9.95
CA ALA A 38 -8.53 -2.32 -9.51
C ALA A 38 -8.93 -1.16 -10.42
N ARG A 39 -9.68 -0.22 -9.88
CA ARG A 39 -9.97 1.06 -10.54
C ARG A 39 -8.91 2.07 -10.15
N ILE A 40 -8.25 2.66 -11.15
CA ILE A 40 -7.09 3.55 -10.94
C ILE A 40 -7.34 4.88 -11.64
N GLY A 41 -6.94 5.97 -10.99
CA GLY A 41 -7.05 7.33 -11.53
C GLY A 41 -8.33 8.07 -11.16
N GLU A 42 -9.21 7.46 -10.36
CA GLU A 42 -10.43 8.11 -9.88
C GLU A 42 -10.09 9.24 -8.90
N PHE A 43 -10.31 10.49 -9.34
CA PHE A 43 -10.45 11.66 -8.49
C PHE A 43 -11.92 12.07 -8.50
N ILE A 44 -12.64 11.77 -7.42
CA ILE A 44 -13.99 12.30 -7.21
C ILE A 44 -13.84 13.80 -6.94
N GLY A 45 -14.35 14.65 -7.85
CA GLY A 45 -14.37 16.11 -7.67
C GLY A 45 -13.93 16.96 -8.86
N THR A 46 -13.53 16.38 -10.00
CA THR A 46 -13.38 17.12 -11.26
C THR A 46 -14.55 16.80 -12.17
N ASP A 47 -15.43 17.78 -12.41
CA ASP A 47 -16.56 17.70 -13.36
C ASP A 47 -16.12 17.56 -14.85
N ASP A 48 -14.86 17.20 -15.10
CA ASP A 48 -14.35 16.94 -16.43
C ASP A 48 -14.77 15.54 -16.86
N ALA A 49 -15.99 15.44 -17.38
CA ALA A 49 -16.57 14.27 -18.04
C ALA A 49 -15.73 13.72 -19.22
N ASN A 50 -14.63 14.38 -19.58
CA ASN A 50 -13.68 14.00 -20.62
C ASN A 50 -12.33 13.45 -20.09
N ASP A 51 -12.04 13.52 -18.78
CA ASP A 51 -10.80 12.97 -18.18
C ASP A 51 -11.05 11.67 -17.38
N THR A 52 -12.26 11.14 -17.46
CA THR A 52 -12.65 9.82 -16.98
C THR A 52 -12.12 8.71 -17.91
N MET A 53 -10.81 8.65 -18.11
CA MET A 53 -10.18 7.33 -18.37
C MET A 53 -10.21 6.53 -17.07
N LEU A 54 -11.42 6.19 -16.61
CA LEU A 54 -11.68 5.17 -15.60
C LEU A 54 -11.05 3.89 -16.12
N SER A 55 -9.83 3.63 -15.69
CA SER A 55 -9.09 2.48 -16.14
C SER A 55 -9.30 1.41 -15.09
N GLU A 56 -10.25 0.53 -15.37
CA GLU A 56 -10.49 -0.68 -14.60
C GLU A 56 -9.53 -1.77 -15.08
N TYR A 57 -8.76 -2.31 -14.14
CA TYR A 57 -7.77 -3.35 -14.39
C TYR A 57 -8.20 -4.62 -13.66
N GLN A 58 -8.40 -5.68 -14.42
CA GLN A 58 -8.66 -6.99 -13.83
C GLN A 58 -7.43 -7.49 -13.08
N VAL A 59 -7.62 -8.02 -11.87
CA VAL A 59 -6.55 -8.70 -11.14
C VAL A 59 -6.39 -10.10 -11.74
N SER A 60 -5.19 -10.37 -12.24
CA SER A 60 -4.83 -11.66 -12.84
C SER A 60 -4.12 -12.60 -11.87
N GLN A 61 -3.47 -12.03 -10.84
CA GLN A 61 -2.71 -12.79 -9.86
C GLN A 61 -2.67 -12.07 -8.52
N THR A 62 -2.63 -12.85 -7.44
CA THR A 62 -2.53 -12.34 -6.08
C THR A 62 -1.34 -13.00 -5.39
N PHE A 63 -0.45 -12.19 -4.84
CA PHE A 63 0.69 -12.61 -4.04
C PHE A 63 0.44 -12.22 -2.61
N ILE A 64 0.22 -13.20 -1.75
CA ILE A 64 0.03 -12.98 -0.32
C ILE A 64 1.34 -13.30 0.38
N HIS A 65 1.76 -12.46 1.33
CA HIS A 65 2.91 -12.78 2.16
C HIS A 65 2.68 -14.11 2.91
N SER A 66 3.59 -15.07 2.80
CA SER A 66 3.36 -16.43 3.30
C SER A 66 3.20 -16.54 4.81
N LEU A 67 3.82 -15.63 5.55
CA LEU A 67 3.64 -15.50 7.01
C LEU A 67 2.46 -14.61 7.41
N TYR A 68 1.55 -14.29 6.49
CA TYR A 68 0.34 -13.56 6.84
C TYR A 68 -0.48 -14.37 7.84
N ASN A 69 -0.80 -13.76 8.99
CA ASN A 69 -1.57 -14.39 10.06
C ASN A 69 -2.86 -13.62 10.31
N THR A 70 -4.00 -14.23 10.00
CA THR A 70 -5.33 -13.61 10.11
C THR A 70 -5.75 -13.29 11.54
N THR A 71 -5.18 -13.97 12.55
CA THR A 71 -5.50 -13.76 13.97
C THR A 71 -4.78 -12.54 14.54
N THR A 72 -3.52 -12.35 14.15
CA THR A 72 -2.64 -11.30 14.67
C THR A 72 -2.48 -10.11 13.73
N SER A 73 -2.97 -10.24 12.49
CA SER A 73 -2.70 -9.33 11.37
C SER A 73 -1.19 -9.14 11.12
N ALA A 74 -0.37 -10.12 11.50
CA ALA A 74 1.05 -10.13 11.20
C ALA A 74 1.24 -10.26 9.69
N ASN A 75 2.18 -9.48 9.13
CA ASN A 75 2.54 -9.52 7.71
C ASN A 75 1.32 -9.36 6.78
N ASP A 76 0.43 -8.45 7.15
CA ASP A 76 -0.80 -8.15 6.41
C ASP A 76 -0.48 -7.28 5.18
N ILE A 77 0.07 -7.94 4.16
CA ILE A 77 0.51 -7.34 2.89
C ILE A 77 0.32 -8.33 1.75
N ALA A 78 -0.17 -7.81 0.62
CA ALA A 78 -0.31 -8.55 -0.62
C ALA A 78 -0.02 -7.65 -1.82
N ILE A 79 0.40 -8.26 -2.92
CA ILE A 79 0.58 -7.61 -4.22
C ILE A 79 -0.40 -8.22 -5.21
N LEU A 80 -1.11 -7.36 -5.93
CA LEU A 80 -2.01 -7.71 -7.02
C LEU A 80 -1.30 -7.46 -8.35
N GLY A 81 -1.24 -8.49 -9.18
CA GLY A 81 -0.76 -8.42 -10.55
C GLY A 81 -1.92 -8.16 -11.51
N LEU A 82 -1.86 -7.05 -12.24
CA LEU A 82 -2.89 -6.62 -13.17
C LEU A 82 -2.77 -7.37 -14.51
N ALA A 83 -3.92 -7.64 -15.14
CA ALA A 83 -3.98 -8.31 -16.43
C ALA A 83 -3.43 -7.46 -17.59
N THR A 84 -3.48 -6.14 -17.45
CA THR A 84 -3.00 -5.16 -18.44
C THR A 84 -2.17 -4.08 -17.77
N ASP A 85 -1.25 -3.48 -18.53
CA ASP A 85 -0.38 -2.40 -18.08
C ASP A 85 -1.14 -1.11 -17.82
N ILE A 86 -0.85 -0.47 -16.70
CA ILE A 86 -1.30 0.88 -16.38
C ILE A 86 -0.54 1.87 -17.26
N VAL A 87 -1.27 2.73 -17.95
CA VAL A 87 -0.68 3.87 -18.66
C VAL A 87 -0.53 5.02 -17.68
N PHE A 88 0.71 5.34 -17.30
CA PHE A 88 0.99 6.47 -16.42
C PHE A 88 0.68 7.82 -17.08
N SER A 89 0.25 8.77 -16.26
CA SER A 89 -0.18 10.09 -16.70
C SER A 89 0.24 11.16 -15.67
N LYS A 90 -0.29 12.38 -15.82
CA LYS A 90 -0.11 13.43 -14.80
C LYS A 90 -0.84 13.10 -13.50
N THR A 91 -1.94 12.35 -13.58
CA THR A 91 -2.82 12.01 -12.44
C THR A 91 -2.61 10.57 -11.95
N ILE A 92 -2.08 9.69 -12.78
CA ILE A 92 -1.76 8.30 -12.43
C ILE A 92 -0.24 8.12 -12.40
N ARG A 93 0.31 7.97 -11.19
CA ARG A 93 1.73 7.68 -10.97
C ARG A 93 1.90 6.63 -9.87
N PRO A 94 2.93 5.78 -9.97
CA PRO A 94 3.28 4.87 -8.89
C PRO A 94 3.89 5.65 -7.72
N ILE A 95 3.75 5.09 -6.51
CA ILE A 95 4.44 5.60 -5.32
C ILE A 95 5.88 5.09 -5.28
N CYS A 96 6.78 5.82 -4.62
CA CYS A 96 8.13 5.32 -4.36
C CYS A 96 8.14 4.37 -3.15
N ILE A 97 8.99 3.34 -3.18
CA ILE A 97 9.24 2.43 -2.07
C ILE A 97 10.72 2.52 -1.71
N VAL A 98 10.98 2.75 -0.42
CA VAL A 98 12.33 2.65 0.12
C VAL A 98 12.64 1.17 0.33
N TRP A 99 13.68 0.66 -0.32
CA TRP A 99 14.01 -0.77 -0.26
C TRP A 99 15.30 -1.08 0.50
N TRP A 100 16.16 -0.08 0.72
CA TRP A 100 17.40 -0.28 1.47
C TRP A 100 17.18 -0.06 2.96
N THR A 101 17.48 -1.08 3.74
CA THR A 101 17.34 -1.07 5.21
C THR A 101 18.24 -0.04 5.90
N ILE A 102 19.25 0.52 5.22
CA ILE A 102 20.05 1.65 5.71
C ILE A 102 19.18 2.87 6.08
N TRP A 103 18.02 3.02 5.43
CA TRP A 103 17.07 4.09 5.70
C TRP A 103 16.24 3.87 6.96
N ARG A 104 16.29 2.68 7.61
CA ARG A 104 15.46 2.32 8.76
C ARG A 104 15.45 3.40 9.83
N LYS A 105 16.63 3.83 10.28
CA LYS A 105 16.76 4.88 11.31
C LYS A 105 16.12 6.19 10.84
N TYR A 106 16.27 6.56 9.58
CA TYR A 106 15.68 7.80 9.06
C TYR A 106 14.14 7.69 9.01
N ILE A 107 13.61 6.60 8.44
CA ILE A 107 12.18 6.36 8.26
C ILE A 107 11.43 6.23 9.59
N ASP A 108 12.02 5.56 10.57
CA ASP A 108 11.43 5.40 11.91
C ASP A 108 11.34 6.73 12.67
N ASN A 109 12.22 7.70 12.35
CA ASN A 109 12.22 9.02 12.96
C ASN A 109 11.23 10.00 12.33
N ILE A 110 10.61 9.68 11.20
CA ILE A 110 9.59 10.54 10.57
C ILE A 110 8.32 10.53 11.44
N GLN A 111 8.04 11.65 12.11
CA GLN A 111 6.91 11.75 13.04
C GLN A 111 5.59 12.06 12.36
N VAL A 112 5.60 12.90 11.31
CA VAL A 112 4.41 13.28 10.56
C VAL A 112 4.41 12.50 9.26
N LEU A 113 3.37 11.71 9.08
CA LEU A 113 3.07 10.96 7.88
C LEU A 113 1.82 11.58 7.24
N SER A 114 1.61 11.35 5.96
CA SER A 114 0.41 11.81 5.27
C SER A 114 -0.29 10.61 4.65
N GLY A 115 -1.61 10.60 4.72
CA GLY A 115 -2.44 9.58 4.11
C GLY A 115 -3.56 10.22 3.30
N ALA A 116 -4.02 9.49 2.30
CA ALA A 116 -5.10 9.93 1.44
C ALA A 116 -6.44 9.35 1.91
N GLN A 117 -7.50 10.15 1.80
CA GLN A 117 -8.85 9.80 2.21
C GLN A 117 -9.86 10.28 1.17
N TRP A 118 -10.84 9.42 0.85
CA TRP A 118 -12.07 9.83 0.19
C TRP A 118 -13.09 10.31 1.24
N GLY A 119 -13.74 11.45 0.97
CA GLY A 119 -14.72 12.05 1.89
C GLY A 119 -15.86 11.09 2.22
N LEU A 120 -16.23 10.99 3.50
CA LEU A 120 -17.43 10.26 3.90
C LEU A 120 -18.68 11.15 3.72
N PRO A 121 -19.79 10.64 3.17
CA PRO A 121 -21.01 11.41 2.92
C PRO A 121 -21.82 11.85 4.17
N ASN A 122 -21.22 11.88 5.36
CA ASN A 122 -21.96 12.08 6.61
C ASN A 122 -22.11 13.54 7.02
N ASP A 123 -21.37 14.47 6.42
CA ASP A 123 -21.61 15.90 6.60
C ASP A 123 -22.19 16.46 5.31
N ARG A 124 -23.50 16.72 5.31
CA ARG A 124 -24.31 17.21 4.17
C ARG A 124 -23.84 18.54 3.55
N ASN A 125 -22.69 19.07 3.97
CA ASN A 125 -22.07 20.32 3.51
C ASN A 125 -20.56 20.20 3.20
N GLU A 126 -19.96 19.01 3.26
CA GLU A 126 -18.56 18.82 2.84
C GLU A 126 -18.50 18.05 1.52
N SER A 127 -17.85 18.64 0.51
CA SER A 127 -17.62 18.06 -0.81
C SER A 127 -16.97 16.66 -0.73
N ASP A 128 -17.38 15.73 -1.60
CA ASP A 128 -16.79 14.40 -1.84
C ASP A 128 -15.31 14.42 -2.32
N ALA A 129 -14.62 15.54 -2.14
CA ALA A 129 -13.28 15.79 -2.61
C ALA A 129 -12.25 14.93 -1.86
N PHE A 130 -11.33 14.36 -2.63
CA PHE A 130 -10.12 13.72 -2.15
C PHE A 130 -9.31 14.65 -1.24
N ARG A 131 -8.89 14.16 -0.06
CA ARG A 131 -8.06 14.93 0.88
C ARG A 131 -6.81 14.15 1.29
N ILE A 132 -5.71 14.88 1.44
CA ILE A 132 -4.51 14.40 2.11
C ILE A 132 -4.55 14.93 3.55
N THR A 133 -4.45 14.04 4.52
CA THR A 133 -4.47 14.39 5.93
C THR A 133 -3.18 13.93 6.59
N ASP A 134 -2.60 14.81 7.39
CA ASP A 134 -1.44 14.48 8.21
C ASP A 134 -1.85 13.64 9.43
N ILE A 135 -1.04 12.63 9.71
CA ILE A 135 -1.19 11.71 10.83
C ILE A 135 0.16 11.58 11.54
N ARG A 136 0.13 11.43 12.87
CA ARG A 136 1.36 11.28 13.65
C ARG A 136 1.64 9.82 13.95
N ARG A 137 2.90 9.42 13.84
CA ARG A 137 3.35 8.17 14.46
C ARG A 137 3.11 8.22 15.96
N GLN A 138 2.79 7.07 16.52
CA GLN A 138 2.56 6.91 17.94
C GLN A 138 3.45 5.81 18.51
N PRO A 139 3.73 5.85 19.82
CA PRO A 139 4.33 4.74 20.52
C PRO A 139 3.52 3.44 20.34
N ALA A 140 4.21 2.30 20.29
CA ALA A 140 3.62 0.98 20.04
C ALA A 140 2.46 0.61 20.99
N ASN A 141 2.52 1.04 22.24
CA ASN A 141 1.50 0.80 23.26
C ASN A 141 0.17 1.53 22.97
N MET A 142 0.16 2.56 22.14
CA MET A 142 -1.08 3.26 21.75
C MET A 142 -1.98 2.41 20.85
N CYS A 143 -1.41 1.44 20.15
CA CYS A 143 -2.13 0.52 19.28
C CYS A 143 -2.31 -0.89 19.85
N SER A 144 -1.91 -1.14 21.11
CA SER A 144 -2.10 -2.45 21.73
C SER A 144 -3.58 -2.85 21.70
N THR A 145 -3.86 -4.10 21.35
CA THR A 145 -5.24 -4.60 21.26
C THR A 145 -5.91 -4.65 22.63
N LEU A 146 -7.23 -4.89 22.67
CA LEU A 146 -8.01 -5.06 23.91
C LEU A 146 -7.45 -6.16 24.84
N ASN A 147 -6.60 -7.07 24.33
CA ASN A 147 -5.95 -8.14 25.09
C ASN A 147 -4.50 -7.80 25.53
N GLY A 148 -4.04 -6.56 25.31
CA GLY A 148 -2.70 -6.12 25.75
C GLY A 148 -1.53 -6.67 24.92
N THR A 149 -1.79 -7.28 23.77
CA THR A 149 -0.71 -7.73 22.87
C THR A 149 0.00 -6.54 22.26
N ALA A 150 1.33 -6.55 22.36
CA ALA A 150 2.19 -5.58 21.70
C ALA A 150 2.11 -5.74 20.17
N ILE A 151 2.22 -4.63 19.44
CA ILE A 151 2.35 -4.68 17.98
C ILE A 151 3.70 -5.29 17.59
N LEU A 152 3.74 -5.95 16.45
CA LEU A 152 4.92 -6.65 15.95
C LEU A 152 5.95 -5.66 15.39
N SER A 153 7.21 -6.10 15.24
CA SER A 153 8.28 -5.30 14.63
C SER A 153 8.05 -4.98 13.15
N SER A 154 7.18 -5.74 12.48
CA SER A 154 6.72 -5.50 11.10
C SER A 154 5.47 -4.60 11.03
N GLN A 155 5.11 -3.99 12.16
CA GLN A 155 3.96 -3.09 12.30
C GLN A 155 4.38 -1.80 13.01
N PHE A 156 3.63 -0.72 12.79
CA PHE A 156 3.78 0.50 13.57
C PHE A 156 2.42 1.14 13.87
N CYS A 157 2.42 2.04 14.85
CA CYS A 157 1.24 2.75 15.30
C CYS A 157 1.23 4.17 14.74
N ALA A 158 0.09 4.62 14.22
CA ALA A 158 -0.10 6.00 13.83
C ALA A 158 -1.57 6.43 13.99
N GLY A 159 -1.76 7.71 14.25
CA GLY A 159 -3.06 8.33 14.48
C GLY A 159 -3.38 8.55 15.95
N ASP A 160 -4.44 9.26 16.22
CA ASP A 160 -4.93 9.58 17.56
C ASP A 160 -6.45 9.81 17.49
N SER A 161 -7.07 10.20 18.61
CA SER A 161 -8.50 10.52 18.66
C SER A 161 -8.88 11.73 17.81
N ASP A 162 -7.91 12.59 17.47
CA ASP A 162 -8.09 13.81 16.69
C ASP A 162 -7.78 13.58 15.20
N SER A 163 -7.23 12.42 14.86
CA SER A 163 -6.91 12.02 13.50
C SER A 163 -8.20 11.81 12.73
N LYS A 164 -8.57 12.85 11.98
CA LYS A 164 -9.69 12.82 11.02
C LYS A 164 -9.51 11.75 9.94
N LEU A 165 -8.28 11.24 9.80
CA LEU A 165 -7.95 10.08 8.99
C LEU A 165 -8.46 8.81 9.67
N CYS A 166 -9.78 8.67 9.61
CA CYS A 166 -10.43 7.39 9.55
C CYS A 166 -9.92 6.66 8.31
N ASN A 167 -9.34 5.48 8.46
CA ASN A 167 -9.17 4.57 7.33
C ASN A 167 -10.55 4.04 6.92
N VAL A 168 -11.37 4.90 6.31
CA VAL A 168 -12.67 4.57 5.71
C VAL A 168 -12.46 3.46 4.67
N ASP A 169 -11.27 3.48 4.07
CA ASP A 169 -10.73 2.48 3.20
C ASP A 169 -9.72 1.62 3.96
N PHE A 170 -10.05 0.35 4.18
CA PHE A 170 -9.06 -0.64 4.61
C PHE A 170 -7.89 -0.63 3.59
N SER A 171 -6.63 -0.71 4.04
CA SER A 171 -5.43 -0.66 3.17
C SER A 171 -5.06 0.68 2.51
N SER A 172 -5.52 1.82 3.04
CA SER A 172 -5.03 3.13 2.60
C SER A 172 -3.50 3.26 2.74
N PRO A 173 -2.81 3.81 1.72
CA PRO A 173 -1.39 4.13 1.81
C PRO A 173 -1.14 5.23 2.82
N LEU A 174 -0.12 5.01 3.64
CA LEU A 174 0.47 6.03 4.48
C LEU A 174 1.90 6.29 4.03
N GLY A 175 2.21 7.55 3.75
CA GLY A 175 3.48 7.95 3.14
C GLY A 175 4.12 9.14 3.81
N ALA A 176 5.28 9.52 3.28
CA ALA A 176 6.00 10.73 3.68
C ALA A 176 6.82 11.26 2.52
N ILE A 177 7.08 12.57 2.51
CA ILE A 177 8.06 13.16 1.60
C ILE A 177 9.45 12.98 2.20
N ILE A 178 10.35 12.35 1.45
CA ILE A 178 11.76 12.24 1.78
C ILE A 178 12.62 12.89 0.70
N THR A 179 13.85 13.26 1.04
CA THR A 179 14.82 13.79 0.06
C THR A 179 15.80 12.70 -0.32
N PHE A 180 15.82 12.31 -1.59
CA PHE A 180 16.76 11.36 -2.15
C PHE A 180 17.51 12.00 -3.32
N LYS A 181 18.86 12.04 -3.26
CA LYS A 181 19.70 12.70 -4.27
C LYS A 181 19.23 14.13 -4.62
N ASN A 182 18.90 14.93 -3.59
CA ASN A 182 18.37 16.29 -3.71
C ASN A 182 16.99 16.41 -4.40
N ILE A 183 16.26 15.31 -4.54
CA ILE A 183 14.91 15.28 -5.11
C ILE A 183 13.92 14.85 -4.04
N GLN A 184 12.86 15.61 -3.86
CA GLN A 184 11.75 15.22 -2.98
C GLN A 184 10.93 14.11 -3.64
N ARG A 185 10.71 13.03 -2.89
CA ARG A 185 9.95 11.86 -3.31
C ARG A 185 8.93 11.51 -2.24
N TYR A 186 7.69 11.25 -2.67
CA TYR A 186 6.68 10.70 -1.78
C TYR A 186 6.84 9.19 -1.73
N VAL A 187 7.23 8.68 -0.57
CA VAL A 187 7.48 7.26 -0.35
C VAL A 187 6.37 6.63 0.48
N LEU A 188 6.08 5.37 0.18
CA LEU A 188 5.16 4.56 0.97
C LEU A 188 5.86 4.08 2.24
N ILE A 189 5.24 4.36 3.38
CA ILE A 189 5.74 4.00 4.72
C ILE A 189 4.91 2.86 5.31
N GLY A 190 3.60 2.88 5.13
CA GLY A 190 2.74 1.83 5.66
C GLY A 190 1.43 1.63 4.93
N ILE A 191 0.79 0.53 5.25
CA ILE A 191 -0.52 0.11 4.73
C ILE A 191 -1.45 -0.07 5.93
N ALA A 192 -2.61 0.57 5.92
CA ALA A 192 -3.57 0.45 7.02
C ALA A 192 -4.09 -1.00 7.15
N THR A 193 -3.96 -1.62 8.33
CA THR A 193 -4.40 -3.02 8.55
C THR A 193 -5.72 -3.12 9.29
N THR A 194 -5.80 -2.48 10.46
CA THR A 194 -6.99 -2.50 11.31
C THR A 194 -7.52 -1.10 11.50
N ASN A 195 -8.84 -0.95 11.41
CA ASN A 195 -9.50 0.31 11.68
C ASN A 195 -10.12 0.25 13.09
N GLN A 196 -9.53 0.96 14.06
CA GLN A 196 -10.11 1.12 15.40
C GLN A 196 -11.29 2.11 15.43
N LYS A 197 -12.10 2.15 14.36
CA LYS A 197 -13.27 3.04 14.18
C LYS A 197 -12.94 4.51 14.42
N CYS A 198 -11.74 4.94 14.01
CA CYS A 198 -11.25 6.33 14.12
C CYS A 198 -11.27 6.96 15.52
N LYS A 199 -11.36 6.17 16.59
CA LYS A 199 -11.35 6.70 17.96
C LYS A 199 -9.98 6.62 18.61
N ARG A 200 -9.04 5.93 17.98
CA ARG A 200 -7.71 5.59 18.49
C ARG A 200 -6.72 5.47 17.34
N ALA A 201 -5.44 5.44 17.71
CA ALA A 201 -4.37 5.09 16.80
C ALA A 201 -4.64 3.74 16.11
N SER A 202 -4.25 3.63 14.84
CA SER A 202 -4.43 2.44 14.02
C SER A 202 -3.08 1.75 13.77
N VAL A 203 -3.14 0.44 13.58
CA VAL A 203 -1.97 -0.35 13.20
C VAL A 203 -1.78 -0.26 11.69
N TYR A 204 -0.53 -0.09 11.29
CA TYR A 204 -0.10 -0.10 9.90
C TYR A 204 0.93 -1.22 9.72
N THR A 205 0.86 -1.93 8.59
CA THR A 205 1.95 -2.78 8.13
C THR A 205 3.12 -1.88 7.74
N ASP A 206 4.30 -2.15 8.27
CA ASP A 206 5.53 -1.42 7.94
C ASP A 206 6.09 -1.91 6.60
N VAL A 207 6.09 -1.05 5.58
CA VAL A 207 6.48 -1.43 4.22
C VAL A 207 7.98 -1.74 4.13
N LEU A 208 8.83 -1.02 4.88
CA LEU A 208 10.28 -1.25 4.86
C LEU A 208 10.64 -2.64 5.39
N SER A 209 9.87 -3.16 6.34
CA SER A 209 10.02 -4.53 6.87
C SER A 209 9.64 -5.64 5.88
N HIS A 210 8.99 -5.31 4.75
CA HIS A 210 8.51 -6.29 3.76
C HIS A 210 9.13 -6.08 2.37
N THR A 211 10.24 -5.35 2.29
CA THR A 211 10.90 -5.02 1.03
C THR A 211 11.39 -6.26 0.30
N ASP A 212 11.88 -7.28 1.01
CA ASP A 212 12.28 -8.56 0.40
C ASP A 212 11.11 -9.23 -0.34
N PHE A 213 9.91 -9.23 0.26
CA PHE A 213 8.69 -9.75 -0.38
C PHE A 213 8.30 -8.91 -1.59
N ILE A 214 8.33 -7.58 -1.48
CA ILE A 214 7.97 -6.69 -2.59
C ILE A 214 8.93 -6.89 -3.78
N LEU A 215 10.23 -6.93 -3.51
CA LEU A 215 11.26 -7.10 -4.55
C LEU A 215 11.20 -8.48 -5.19
N SER A 216 10.86 -9.53 -4.43
CA SER A 216 10.74 -10.88 -5.00
C SER A 216 9.58 -10.98 -5.99
N VAL A 217 8.42 -10.38 -5.67
CA VAL A 217 7.26 -10.33 -6.57
C VAL A 217 7.57 -9.44 -7.78
N TRP A 218 8.20 -8.28 -7.57
CA TRP A 218 8.59 -7.39 -8.65
C TRP A 218 9.54 -8.07 -9.67
N ARG A 219 10.55 -8.79 -9.19
CA ARG A 219 11.48 -9.56 -10.05
C ARG A 219 10.78 -10.65 -10.85
N GLN A 220 9.81 -11.36 -10.26
CA GLN A 220 9.03 -12.38 -10.97
C GLN A 220 8.24 -11.77 -12.14
N TYR A 221 7.57 -10.63 -11.91
CA TYR A 221 6.82 -9.94 -12.95
C TYR A 221 7.71 -9.41 -14.07
N ARG A 222 8.91 -8.95 -13.74
CA ARG A 222 9.90 -8.50 -14.73
C ARG A 222 10.43 -9.64 -15.60
N ASN A 223 10.64 -10.82 -15.03
CA ASN A 223 11.24 -11.97 -15.74
C ASN A 223 10.21 -12.88 -16.43
N GLY A 224 8.90 -12.60 -16.29
CA GLY A 224 7.83 -13.39 -16.92
C GLY A 224 7.65 -14.79 -16.31
N GLU A 225 8.17 -15.04 -15.11
CA GLU A 225 8.04 -16.34 -14.44
C GLU A 225 6.70 -16.44 -13.69
N LYS A 226 5.96 -17.54 -13.91
CA LYS A 226 4.73 -17.86 -13.18
C LYS A 226 5.08 -18.29 -11.76
N SER A 227 4.45 -17.68 -10.75
CA SER A 227 4.78 -17.92 -9.34
C SER A 227 4.32 -19.30 -8.83
N PRO A 228 5.02 -19.89 -7.85
CA PRO A 228 4.50 -20.99 -7.04
C PRO A 228 3.41 -20.47 -6.08
N LYS A 229 2.44 -21.34 -5.75
CA LYS A 229 1.23 -21.00 -4.98
C LYS A 229 1.45 -20.78 -3.47
N THR A 230 2.65 -21.00 -2.95
CA THR A 230 3.01 -20.79 -1.53
C THR A 230 4.48 -20.41 -1.45
N TRP A 231 4.79 -19.31 -0.75
CA TRP A 231 6.17 -18.80 -0.62
C TRP A 231 6.82 -19.32 0.67
N ASP A 232 7.48 -20.46 0.62
CA ASP A 232 8.20 -20.98 1.79
C ASP A 232 9.53 -20.23 1.97
N LEU A 233 9.69 -19.57 3.13
CA LEU A 233 10.87 -18.76 3.50
C LEU A 233 12.15 -19.57 3.74
N GLN A 234 12.17 -20.87 3.43
CA GLN A 234 13.27 -21.74 3.80
C GLN A 234 14.36 -21.93 2.75
N ASN A 235 14.17 -21.54 1.48
CA ASN A 235 15.16 -21.80 0.43
C ASN A 235 15.20 -20.74 -0.68
N ASN A 236 15.78 -19.56 -0.42
CA ASN A 236 16.59 -18.85 -1.43
C ASN A 236 17.17 -17.54 -0.88
N PHE A 237 18.43 -17.60 -0.47
CA PHE A 237 19.33 -16.44 -0.35
C PHE A 237 20.63 -16.78 -1.08
N ASP A 238 20.55 -17.03 -2.38
CA ASP A 238 21.73 -16.95 -3.25
C ASP A 238 21.81 -15.53 -3.80
N VAL A 239 22.43 -14.66 -3.01
CA VAL A 239 22.90 -13.35 -3.45
C VAL A 239 24.29 -13.56 -4.02
N GLU A 240 24.39 -13.98 -5.29
CA GLU A 240 25.63 -13.80 -6.04
C GLU A 240 25.37 -13.72 -7.55
N ASN A 241 25.79 -12.59 -8.12
CA ASN A 241 25.96 -12.33 -9.55
C ASN A 241 24.74 -12.45 -10.46
N THR A 242 23.86 -11.46 -10.37
CA THR A 242 23.19 -10.94 -11.58
C THR A 242 23.36 -9.42 -11.63
N THR A 243 24.32 -8.96 -12.43
CA THR A 243 24.34 -7.59 -12.97
C THR A 243 23.08 -7.39 -13.80
N LEU A 244 22.00 -6.98 -13.13
CA LEU A 244 20.74 -6.62 -13.76
C LEU A 244 20.91 -5.23 -14.38
N LYS A 245 20.95 -5.16 -15.72
CA LYS A 245 20.60 -3.92 -16.41
C LYS A 245 19.12 -3.65 -16.14
N ALA A 246 18.81 -2.73 -15.24
CA ALA A 246 17.47 -2.19 -15.05
C ALA A 246 17.27 -1.03 -16.04
N ASN A 247 16.10 -0.96 -16.67
CA ASN A 247 15.73 0.20 -17.46
C ASN A 247 15.61 1.41 -16.51
N SER A 248 16.13 2.56 -16.92
CA SER A 248 16.30 3.75 -16.07
C SER A 248 15.02 4.32 -15.48
N GLU A 249 13.85 3.96 -16.00
CA GLU A 249 12.56 4.45 -15.51
C GLU A 249 12.08 3.71 -14.25
N GLU A 250 12.44 2.42 -14.08
CA GLU A 250 12.00 1.61 -12.92
C GLU A 250 12.83 1.88 -11.65
N GLU A 251 14.09 2.31 -11.80
CA GLU A 251 14.91 2.79 -10.67
C GLU A 251 14.29 4.00 -9.96
N HIS A 252 13.33 4.69 -10.58
CA HIS A 252 12.64 5.80 -9.95
C HIS A 252 11.58 5.38 -8.93
N TYR A 253 11.13 4.12 -8.96
CA TYR A 253 10.11 3.62 -8.03
C TYR A 253 10.72 3.04 -6.76
N PHE A 254 11.95 2.54 -6.83
CA PHE A 254 12.68 1.98 -5.69
C PHE A 254 13.88 2.87 -5.35
N VAL A 255 13.83 3.56 -4.22
CA VAL A 255 14.84 4.54 -3.80
C VAL A 255 15.60 4.13 -2.54
#